data_AF-A0A841D0T7-F1
#
_entry.id   AF-A0A841D0T7-F1
#
_cell.length_a   1.000
_cell.length_b   1.000
_cell.length_c   1.000
_cell.angle_alpha   90.00
_cell.angle_beta   90.00
_cell.angle_gamma   90.00
#
_symmetry.space_group_name_H-M   'P 1'
#
loop_
_entity.id
_entity.type
_entity.pdbx_description
1 polymer ?
#
loop_
_entity_poly.entity_id
_entity_poly.type
_entity_poly.pdbx_seq_one_letter_code
_entity_poly.pdbx_strand_id
1 'polypeptide(L)'
;MSDVEEAITRAHHGGWSRVVAALTRRFGDLDIAEEAAAEAFTTAVERWRADGVPPNPGAWLTTTANREAIDRVRRENKRGDKQKEAQMLYDQAPPEPLGAIDDDRLRLVFTCCHPAPAVEARVALTLRMVGGLTVPEIARAFLVQGTTMEQRITRAKAKIKAARIPYRMPSADD
;
A
#
# COMPACT_ATOMS: atom_id res chain seq x y z
N MET A 1 -25.20 7.83 -9.47
CA MET A 1 -24.26 6.80 -8.96
C MET A 1 -25.09 5.68 -8.36
N SER A 2 -24.72 4.43 -8.63
CA SER A 2 -25.36 3.30 -7.94
C SER A 2 -24.96 3.27 -6.47
N ASP A 3 -25.78 2.70 -5.57
CA ASP A 3 -25.46 2.56 -4.14
C ASP A 3 -24.11 1.83 -3.93
N VAL A 4 -23.80 0.88 -4.81
CA VAL A 4 -22.52 0.15 -4.84
C VAL A 4 -21.35 1.08 -5.19
N GLU A 5 -21.49 1.96 -6.19
CA GLU A 5 -20.45 2.93 -6.54
C GLU A 5 -20.16 3.89 -5.39
N GLU A 6 -21.20 4.39 -4.72
CA GLU A 6 -21.05 5.22 -3.53
C GLU A 6 -20.34 4.48 -2.40
N ALA A 7 -20.69 3.22 -2.16
CA ALA A 7 -20.04 2.40 -1.14
C ALA A 7 -18.54 2.20 -1.46
N ILE A 8 -18.18 1.97 -2.73
CA ILE A 8 -16.78 1.84 -3.16
C ILE A 8 -16.03 3.15 -2.96
N THR A 9 -16.59 4.29 -3.37
CA THR A 9 -15.95 5.60 -3.17
C THR A 9 -15.74 5.90 -1.69
N ARG A 10 -16.75 5.66 -0.84
CA ARG A 10 -16.63 5.82 0.62
C ARG A 10 -15.55 4.92 1.19
N ALA A 11 -15.52 3.64 0.78
CA ALA A 11 -14.52 2.68 1.22
C ALA A 11 -13.11 3.07 0.75
N HIS A 12 -12.96 3.63 -0.45
CA HIS A 12 -11.67 4.10 -0.96
C HIS A 12 -11.16 5.31 -0.15
N HIS A 13 -11.97 6.36 -0.02
CA HIS A 13 -11.60 7.58 0.72
C HIS A 13 -11.25 7.29 2.20
N GLY A 14 -12.00 6.40 2.85
CA GLY A 14 -11.76 6.04 4.25
C GLY A 14 -10.74 4.91 4.45
N GLY A 15 -10.55 4.03 3.47
CA GLY A 15 -9.89 2.75 3.66
C GLY A 15 -8.52 2.62 3.01
N TRP A 16 -8.23 3.36 1.93
CA TRP A 16 -7.01 3.17 1.14
C TRP A 16 -5.74 3.16 2.00
N SER A 17 -5.45 4.27 2.69
CA SER A 17 -4.25 4.39 3.52
C SER A 17 -4.19 3.38 4.66
N ARG A 18 -5.32 2.93 5.20
CA ARG A 18 -5.37 1.90 6.25
C ARG A 18 -4.95 0.55 5.70
N VAL A 19 -5.48 0.16 4.54
CA VAL A 19 -5.14 -1.10 3.88
C VAL A 19 -3.67 -1.10 3.47
N VAL A 20 -3.21 -0.05 2.79
CA VAL A 20 -1.81 0.08 2.36
C VAL A 20 -0.86 0.06 3.55
N ALA A 21 -1.17 0.77 4.63
CA ALA A 21 -0.32 0.80 5.82
C ALA A 21 -0.23 -0.56 6.52
N ALA A 22 -1.36 -1.25 6.68
CA ALA A 22 -1.41 -2.59 7.28
C ALA A 22 -0.63 -3.61 6.45
N LEU A 23 -0.75 -3.56 5.12
CA LEU A 23 0.02 -4.41 4.22
C LEU A 23 1.51 -4.06 4.22
N THR A 24 1.87 -2.77 4.25
CA THR A 24 3.28 -2.35 4.29
C THR A 24 3.94 -2.87 5.57
N ARG A 25 3.26 -2.78 6.73
CA ARG A 25 3.75 -3.37 7.97
C ARG A 25 3.98 -4.87 7.84
N ARG A 26 3.03 -5.58 7.23
CA ARG A 26 3.06 -7.04 7.13
C ARG A 26 4.09 -7.56 6.12
N PHE A 27 4.23 -6.89 4.99
CA PHE A 27 5.03 -7.38 3.86
C PHE A 27 6.38 -6.67 3.71
N GLY A 28 6.57 -5.51 4.36
CA GLY A 28 7.79 -4.73 4.32
C GLY A 28 8.08 -4.06 2.97
N ASP A 29 7.11 -4.06 2.04
CA ASP A 29 7.29 -3.56 0.68
C ASP A 29 6.09 -2.71 0.24
N LEU A 30 6.36 -1.45 -0.07
CA LEU A 30 5.37 -0.47 -0.54
C LEU A 30 4.76 -0.86 -1.89
N ASP A 31 5.51 -1.56 -2.74
CA ASP A 31 5.02 -1.97 -4.05
C ASP A 31 4.00 -3.11 -3.93
N ILE A 32 4.34 -4.14 -3.15
CA ILE A 32 3.41 -5.25 -2.84
C ILE A 32 2.15 -4.72 -2.16
N ALA A 33 2.31 -3.80 -1.20
CA ALA A 33 1.19 -3.24 -0.46
C ALA A 33 0.24 -2.41 -1.33
N GLU A 34 0.77 -1.52 -2.17
CA GLU A 34 -0.05 -0.68 -3.06
C GLU A 34 -0.81 -1.53 -4.07
N GLU A 35 -0.12 -2.45 -4.74
CA GLU A 35 -0.72 -3.26 -5.79
C GLU A 35 -1.83 -4.15 -5.21
N ALA A 36 -1.54 -4.84 -4.11
CA ALA A 36 -2.52 -5.73 -3.50
C ALA A 36 -3.74 -4.96 -2.97
N ALA A 37 -3.56 -3.72 -2.49
CA ALA A 37 -4.67 -2.86 -2.15
C ALA A 37 -5.50 -2.48 -3.40
N ALA A 38 -4.84 -2.10 -4.50
CA ALA A 38 -5.50 -1.78 -5.76
C ALA A 38 -6.32 -2.96 -6.29
N GLU A 39 -5.74 -4.16 -6.32
CA GLU A 39 -6.42 -5.39 -6.74
C GLU A 39 -7.63 -5.74 -5.86
N ALA A 40 -7.55 -5.49 -4.55
CA ALA A 40 -8.70 -5.66 -3.67
C ALA A 40 -9.85 -4.69 -3.99
N PHE A 41 -9.53 -3.44 -4.36
CA PHE A 41 -10.54 -2.48 -4.82
C PHE A 41 -11.10 -2.85 -6.19
N THR A 42 -10.28 -3.34 -7.13
CA THR A 42 -10.74 -3.89 -8.41
C THR A 42 -11.72 -5.04 -8.17
N THR A 43 -11.36 -5.98 -7.31
CA THR A 43 -12.22 -7.12 -6.94
C THR A 43 -13.51 -6.64 -6.27
N ALA A 44 -13.47 -5.59 -5.45
CA ALA A 44 -14.68 -5.01 -4.84
C ALA A 44 -15.64 -4.44 -5.89
N VAL A 45 -15.13 -3.75 -6.91
CA VAL A 45 -15.94 -3.22 -8.02
C VAL A 45 -16.70 -4.33 -8.74
N GLU A 46 -16.06 -5.48 -8.95
CA GLU A 46 -16.68 -6.63 -9.60
C GLU A 46 -17.66 -7.36 -8.66
N ARG A 47 -17.20 -7.73 -7.47
CA ARG A 47 -17.95 -8.56 -6.51
C ARG A 47 -19.13 -7.84 -5.91
N TRP A 48 -19.00 -6.58 -5.48
CA TRP A 48 -20.10 -5.92 -4.77
C TRP A 48 -21.25 -5.55 -5.70
N ARG A 49 -21.00 -5.46 -7.01
CA ARG A 49 -22.07 -5.32 -8.02
C ARG A 49 -22.91 -6.59 -8.16
N ALA A 50 -22.30 -7.77 -8.03
CA ALA A 50 -22.99 -9.05 -8.16
C ALA A 50 -23.57 -9.55 -6.82
N ASP A 51 -22.77 -9.47 -5.76
CA ASP A 51 -23.02 -10.11 -4.45
C ASP A 51 -23.56 -9.10 -3.41
N GLY A 52 -23.56 -7.80 -3.72
CA GLY A 52 -23.90 -6.71 -2.80
C GLY A 52 -22.72 -6.23 -1.95
N VAL A 53 -22.88 -5.06 -1.30
CA VAL A 53 -21.85 -4.48 -0.43
C VAL A 53 -21.80 -5.26 0.89
N PRO A 54 -20.62 -5.73 1.34
CA PRO A 54 -20.50 -6.46 2.60
C PRO A 54 -20.79 -5.55 3.82
N PRO A 55 -21.27 -6.11 4.95
CA PRO A 55 -21.57 -5.32 6.16
C PRO A 55 -20.37 -4.55 6.73
N ASN A 56 -19.15 -5.05 6.51
CA ASN A 56 -17.91 -4.37 6.84
C ASN A 56 -16.96 -4.31 5.63
N PRO A 57 -17.08 -3.26 4.79
CA PRO A 57 -16.26 -3.07 3.59
C PRO A 57 -14.75 -3.01 3.88
N GLY A 58 -14.36 -2.35 4.98
CA GLY A 58 -12.94 -2.19 5.33
C GLY A 58 -12.27 -3.51 5.71
N ALA A 59 -12.94 -4.35 6.49
CA ALA A 59 -12.45 -5.68 6.85
C ALA A 59 -12.38 -6.61 5.63
N TRP A 60 -13.39 -6.54 4.76
CA TRP A 60 -13.42 -7.27 3.50
C TRP A 60 -12.23 -6.89 2.61
N LEU A 61 -12.02 -5.59 2.38
CA LEU A 61 -10.91 -5.08 1.57
C LEU A 61 -9.55 -5.48 2.14
N THR A 62 -9.37 -5.35 3.45
CA THR A 62 -8.11 -5.73 4.12
C THR A 62 -7.83 -7.23 3.93
N THR A 63 -8.85 -8.07 4.07
CA THR A 63 -8.72 -9.52 3.91
C THR A 63 -8.41 -9.90 2.45
N THR A 64 -9.14 -9.32 1.50
CA THR A 64 -8.90 -9.53 0.06
C THR A 64 -7.49 -9.09 -0.32
N ALA A 65 -7.06 -7.89 0.10
CA ALA A 65 -5.73 -7.40 -0.20
C ALA A 65 -4.60 -8.25 0.43
N ASN A 66 -4.82 -8.80 1.62
CA ASN A 66 -3.85 -9.74 2.22
C ASN A 66 -3.72 -11.02 1.38
N ARG A 67 -4.82 -11.53 0.81
CA ARG A 67 -4.78 -12.71 -0.07
C ARG A 67 -4.03 -12.40 -1.37
N GLU A 68 -4.35 -11.25 -2.00
CA GLU A 68 -3.66 -10.80 -3.22
C GLU A 68 -2.14 -10.63 -2.99
N ALA A 69 -1.74 -10.04 -1.86
CA ALA A 69 -0.33 -9.89 -1.51
C ALA A 69 0.38 -11.25 -1.34
N ILE A 70 -0.24 -12.21 -0.65
CA ILE A 70 0.30 -13.57 -0.48
C ILE A 70 0.45 -14.26 -1.83
N ASP A 71 -0.56 -14.16 -2.69
CA ASP A 71 -0.54 -14.81 -4.00
C ASP A 71 0.52 -14.17 -4.92
N ARG A 72 0.70 -12.86 -4.86
CA ARG A 72 1.81 -12.18 -5.55
C ARG A 72 3.17 -12.68 -5.07
N VAL A 73 3.40 -12.70 -3.77
CA VAL A 73 4.65 -13.21 -3.17
C VAL A 73 4.91 -14.65 -3.62
N ARG A 74 3.88 -15.51 -3.62
CA ARG A 74 4.00 -16.90 -4.10
C ARG A 74 4.39 -16.97 -5.57
N ARG A 75 3.79 -16.13 -6.43
CA ARG A 75 4.10 -16.07 -7.87
C ARG A 75 5.52 -15.58 -8.14
N GLU A 76 5.98 -14.55 -7.42
CA GLU A 76 7.34 -14.02 -7.55
C GLU A 76 8.39 -15.05 -7.12
N ASN A 77 8.14 -15.78 -6.01
CA ASN A 77 9.05 -16.82 -5.54
C ASN A 77 9.09 -18.07 -6.45
N LYS A 78 7.97 -18.39 -7.10
CA LYS A 78 7.91 -19.46 -8.13
C LYS A 78 8.68 -19.09 -9.39
N ARG A 79 8.82 -17.79 -9.71
CA ARG A 79 9.67 -17.32 -10.83
C ARG A 79 11.17 -17.40 -10.53
N GLY A 80 11.56 -17.53 -9.26
CA GLY A 80 12.95 -17.56 -8.80
C GLY A 80 13.43 -18.88 -8.17
N ASP A 81 12.61 -19.94 -8.15
CA ASP A 81 12.90 -21.24 -7.52
C ASP A 81 13.52 -21.15 -6.10
N LYS A 82 12.81 -20.49 -5.18
CA LYS A 82 13.01 -20.63 -3.73
C LYS A 82 11.69 -20.79 -2.99
N GLN A 83 11.04 -21.93 -3.20
CA GLN A 83 9.73 -22.25 -2.61
C GLN A 83 9.73 -22.37 -1.07
N LYS A 84 10.89 -22.42 -0.40
CA LYS A 84 11.01 -22.68 1.05
C LYS A 84 11.20 -21.43 1.93
N GLU A 85 11.67 -20.29 1.41
CA GLU A 85 11.88 -19.06 2.22
C GLU A 85 10.58 -18.26 2.42
N ALA A 86 9.67 -18.27 1.44
CA ALA A 86 8.42 -17.50 1.46
C ALA A 86 7.43 -17.94 2.56
N GLN A 87 7.48 -19.20 2.95
CA GLN A 87 6.59 -19.74 3.97
C GLN A 87 7.08 -19.45 5.39
N MET A 88 8.38 -19.14 5.56
CA MET A 88 8.99 -18.80 6.86
C MET A 88 9.14 -17.28 7.09
N LEU A 89 9.26 -16.47 6.03
CA LEU A 89 9.41 -15.00 6.17
C LEU A 89 8.10 -14.26 6.47
N TYR A 90 6.95 -14.87 6.17
CA TYR A 90 5.63 -14.30 6.45
C TYR A 90 4.86 -15.10 7.50
N ASP A 91 5.51 -16.08 8.12
CA ASP A 91 5.00 -16.73 9.32
C ASP A 91 5.15 -15.80 10.52
N GLN A 92 4.22 -15.94 11.46
CA GLN A 92 3.81 -14.95 12.45
C GLN A 92 4.91 -14.50 13.43
N ALA A 93 5.88 -13.70 12.98
CA ALA A 93 6.61 -12.85 13.91
C ALA A 93 5.58 -11.89 14.52
N PRO A 94 5.45 -11.81 15.87
CA PRO A 94 4.64 -10.78 16.50
C PRO A 94 5.04 -9.43 15.90
N PRO A 95 4.09 -8.56 15.52
CA PRO A 95 4.45 -7.21 15.10
C PRO A 95 5.34 -6.62 16.19
N GLU A 96 6.50 -6.09 15.79
CA GLU A 96 7.42 -5.36 16.68
C GLU A 96 6.61 -4.43 17.59
N PRO A 97 6.93 -4.37 18.90
CA PRO A 97 6.14 -3.63 19.86
C PRO A 97 5.89 -2.23 19.33
N LEU A 98 4.61 -1.87 19.38
CA LEU A 98 4.14 -0.58 18.94
C LEU A 98 4.92 0.46 19.75
N GLY A 99 5.65 1.35 19.10
CA GLY A 99 6.14 2.55 19.76
C GLY A 99 4.96 3.32 20.40
N ALA A 100 5.22 4.49 20.97
CA ALA A 100 4.21 5.26 21.72
C ALA A 100 2.90 5.57 20.95
N ILE A 101 2.84 5.37 19.63
CA ILE A 101 1.67 5.54 18.78
C ILE A 101 1.43 4.25 17.94
N ASP A 102 0.27 3.62 18.17
CA ASP A 102 -0.25 2.47 17.41
C ASP A 102 -1.02 2.92 16.16
N ASP A 103 -0.35 3.65 15.27
CA ASP A 103 -0.96 4.08 14.01
C ASP A 103 -0.06 3.73 12.82
N ASP A 104 -0.41 2.64 12.13
CA ASP A 104 0.27 2.22 10.91
C ASP A 104 0.22 3.31 9.83
N ARG A 105 -0.85 4.11 9.76
CA ARG A 105 -0.96 5.17 8.75
C ARG A 105 0.06 6.25 9.02
N LEU A 106 0.31 6.58 10.28
CA LEU A 106 1.34 7.54 10.64
C LEU A 106 2.74 7.04 10.27
N ARG A 107 3.03 5.75 10.50
CA ARG A 107 4.26 5.11 10.02
C ARG A 107 4.40 5.16 8.49
N LEU A 108 3.30 4.95 7.76
CA LEU A 108 3.28 5.09 6.30
C LEU A 108 3.64 6.52 5.87
N VAL A 109 3.08 7.54 6.53
CA VAL A 109 3.39 8.95 6.26
C VAL A 109 4.89 9.21 6.46
N PHE A 110 5.46 8.79 7.59
CA PHE A 110 6.90 8.97 7.84
C PHE A 110 7.78 8.22 6.84
N THR A 111 7.40 7.00 6.47
CA THR A 111 8.12 6.21 5.47
C THR A 111 8.11 6.92 4.11
N CYS A 112 6.98 7.47 3.69
CA CYS A 112 6.87 8.22 2.43
C CYS A 112 7.63 9.56 2.47
N CYS A 113 7.71 10.18 3.65
CA CYS A 113 8.38 11.45 3.89
C CYS A 113 9.87 11.34 4.25
N HIS A 114 10.44 10.14 4.32
CA HIS A 114 11.85 9.94 4.66
C HIS A 114 12.77 10.72 3.71
N PRO A 115 13.87 11.36 4.17
CA PRO A 115 14.70 12.24 3.34
C PRO A 115 15.46 11.54 2.19
N ALA A 116 15.46 10.21 2.14
CA ALA A 116 16.19 9.48 1.10
C ALA A 116 15.72 9.83 -0.33
N PRO A 117 14.42 9.82 -0.70
CA PRO A 117 13.97 10.37 -1.99
C PRO A 117 13.98 11.91 -2.02
N ALA A 118 14.14 12.46 -3.23
CA ALA A 118 14.02 13.90 -3.47
C ALA A 118 12.61 14.41 -3.09
N VAL A 119 12.50 15.71 -2.77
CA VAL A 119 11.26 16.31 -2.22
C VAL A 119 10.04 15.98 -3.08
N GLU A 120 10.16 16.14 -4.40
CA GLU A 120 9.09 15.90 -5.36
C GLU A 120 8.67 14.43 -5.40
N ALA A 121 9.62 13.52 -5.19
CA ALA A 121 9.36 12.09 -5.11
C ALA A 121 8.65 11.72 -3.80
N ARG A 122 9.00 12.38 -2.68
CA ARG A 122 8.31 12.19 -1.39
C ARG A 122 6.86 12.66 -1.47
N VAL A 123 6.61 13.85 -2.03
CA VAL A 123 5.25 14.37 -2.21
C VAL A 123 4.43 13.46 -3.11
N ALA A 124 4.98 13.03 -4.26
CA ALA A 124 4.29 12.09 -5.15
C ALA A 124 3.99 10.75 -4.48
N LEU A 125 4.95 10.20 -3.72
CA LEU A 125 4.79 8.95 -2.99
C LEU A 125 3.71 9.07 -1.91
N THR A 126 3.68 10.17 -1.14
CA THR A 126 2.65 10.41 -0.12
C THR A 126 1.25 10.54 -0.75
N LEU A 127 1.10 11.28 -1.85
CA LEU A 127 -0.19 11.39 -2.55
C LEU A 127 -0.69 10.04 -3.04
N ARG A 128 0.22 9.17 -3.50
CA ARG A 128 -0.12 7.84 -3.98
C ARG A 128 -0.45 6.88 -2.83
N MET A 129 0.46 6.72 -1.88
CA MET A 129 0.36 5.71 -0.83
C MET A 129 -0.63 6.10 0.27
N VAL A 130 -0.66 7.38 0.66
CA VAL A 130 -1.53 7.88 1.74
C VAL A 130 -2.79 8.50 1.16
N GLY A 131 -2.66 9.32 0.13
CA GLY A 131 -3.79 10.01 -0.50
C GLY A 131 -4.68 9.11 -1.36
N GLY A 132 -4.17 7.97 -1.85
CA GLY A 132 -4.91 7.10 -2.77
C GLY A 132 -5.14 7.70 -4.15
N LEU A 133 -4.40 8.75 -4.50
CA LEU A 133 -4.51 9.34 -5.83
C LEU A 133 -3.93 8.38 -6.87
N THR A 134 -4.51 8.39 -8.05
CA THR A 134 -4.01 7.68 -9.22
C THR A 134 -2.80 8.40 -9.82
N VAL A 135 -1.94 7.67 -10.53
CA VAL A 135 -0.79 8.26 -11.24
C VAL A 135 -1.19 9.41 -12.17
N PRO A 136 -2.29 9.33 -12.96
CA PRO A 136 -2.75 10.44 -13.77
C PRO A 136 -3.18 11.69 -12.96
N GLU A 137 -3.82 11.51 -11.80
CA GLU A 137 -4.19 12.64 -10.93
C GLU A 137 -2.95 13.36 -10.40
N ILE A 138 -1.96 12.60 -9.94
CA ILE A 138 -0.70 13.15 -9.44
C ILE A 138 0.09 13.81 -10.58
N ALA A 139 0.13 13.20 -11.76
CA ALA A 139 0.80 13.77 -12.93
C ALA A 139 0.21 15.14 -13.33
N ARG A 140 -1.12 15.27 -13.28
CA ARG A 140 -1.81 16.56 -13.51
C ARG A 140 -1.44 17.60 -12.45
N ALA A 141 -1.41 17.22 -11.17
CA ALA A 141 -1.04 18.13 -10.09
C ALA A 141 0.43 18.63 -10.21
N PHE A 142 1.31 17.80 -10.76
CA PHE A 142 2.72 18.14 -10.99
C PHE A 142 3.02 18.73 -12.37
N LEU A 143 2.03 18.84 -13.25
CA LEU A 143 2.18 19.29 -14.63
C LEU A 143 3.26 18.51 -15.42
N VAL A 144 3.30 17.18 -15.24
CA VAL A 144 4.21 16.28 -15.95
C VAL A 144 3.45 15.18 -16.70
N GLN A 145 4.14 14.48 -17.60
CA GLN A 145 3.57 13.30 -18.27
C GLN A 145 3.32 12.16 -17.28
N GLY A 146 2.27 11.36 -17.54
CA GLY A 146 1.92 10.19 -16.72
C GLY A 146 3.08 9.21 -16.56
N THR A 147 3.80 8.91 -17.65
CA THR A 147 5.00 8.05 -17.64
C THR A 147 6.13 8.60 -16.77
N THR A 148 6.30 9.93 -16.72
CA THR A 148 7.28 10.59 -15.85
C THR A 148 6.90 10.42 -14.38
N MET A 149 5.61 10.56 -14.06
CA MET A 149 5.11 10.39 -12.70
C MET A 149 5.17 8.94 -12.24
N GLU A 150 4.82 7.99 -13.10
CA GLU A 150 4.94 6.55 -12.85
C GLU A 150 6.38 6.18 -12.49
N GLN A 151 7.34 6.54 -13.35
CA GLN A 151 8.76 6.29 -13.09
C GLN A 151 9.24 6.96 -11.80
N ARG A 152 8.73 8.17 -11.48
CA ARG A 152 9.08 8.87 -10.25
C ARG A 152 8.62 8.10 -9.02
N ILE A 153 7.37 7.62 -9.00
CA ILE A 153 6.81 6.83 -7.89
C ILE A 153 7.55 5.50 -7.76
N THR A 154 7.77 4.77 -8.85
CA THR A 154 8.48 3.49 -8.84
C THR A 154 9.91 3.64 -8.32
N ARG A 155 10.66 4.65 -8.79
CA ARG A 155 12.00 4.94 -8.28
C ARG A 155 12.00 5.35 -6.81
N ALA A 156 10.98 6.09 -6.35
CA ALA A 156 10.85 6.46 -4.96
C ALA A 156 10.69 5.22 -4.06
N LYS A 157 9.74 4.32 -4.39
CA LYS A 157 9.56 3.04 -3.68
C LYS A 157 10.85 2.20 -3.67
N ALA A 158 11.51 2.09 -4.82
CA ALA A 158 12.77 1.36 -4.94
C ALA A 158 13.88 1.96 -4.05
N LYS A 159 13.95 3.29 -3.97
CA LYS A 159 14.92 3.98 -3.09
C LYS A 159 14.62 3.74 -1.61
N ILE A 160 13.33 3.72 -1.22
CA ILE A 160 12.93 3.38 0.16
C ILE A 160 13.39 1.96 0.51
N LYS A 161 13.10 1.00 -0.38
CA LYS A 161 13.49 -0.41 -0.22
C LYS A 161 15.01 -0.57 -0.16
N ALA A 162 15.75 0.06 -1.08
CA ALA A 162 17.21 -0.02 -1.15
C ALA A 162 17.89 0.58 0.09
N ALA A 163 17.34 1.66 0.65
CA ALA A 163 17.84 2.28 1.87
C ALA A 163 17.49 1.52 3.15
N ARG A 164 16.69 0.43 3.06
CA ARG A 164 16.23 -0.37 4.21
C ARG A 164 15.60 0.48 5.31
N ILE A 165 14.81 1.48 4.92
CA ILE A 165 14.17 2.38 5.87
C ILE A 165 13.19 1.57 6.71
N PRO A 166 13.32 1.59 8.04
CA PRO A 166 12.47 0.79 8.91
C PRO A 166 11.04 1.33 8.90
N TYR A 167 10.06 0.43 8.80
CA TYR A 167 8.65 0.78 8.91
C TYR A 167 8.24 0.98 10.38
N ARG A 168 8.73 2.06 10.97
CA ARG A 168 8.48 2.42 12.37
C ARG A 168 8.20 3.92 12.50
N MET A 169 7.69 4.31 13.65
CA MET A 169 7.72 5.72 14.04
C MET A 169 9.18 6.15 14.27
N PRO A 170 9.60 7.32 13.77
CA PRO A 170 10.88 7.88 14.14
C PRO A 170 10.98 8.07 15.66
N SER A 171 12.16 7.81 16.23
CA SER A 171 12.49 8.21 17.60
C SER A 171 12.84 9.70 17.63
N ALA A 172 12.86 10.30 18.81
CA ALA A 172 13.24 11.71 18.97
C ALA A 172 14.68 12.01 18.47
N ASP A 173 15.53 10.98 18.39
CA ASP A 173 16.93 11.07 18.00
C ASP A 173 17.19 10.82 16.49
N ASP A 174 16.14 10.53 15.69
CA ASP A 174 16.24 10.31 14.23
C ASP A 174 16.30 11.62 13.42
#